data_AF-R5KNT4-F1
#
_entry.id   AF-R5KNT4-F1
#
_cell.length_a   1.000
_cell.length_b   1.000
_cell.length_c   1.000
_cell.angle_alpha   90.00
_cell.angle_beta   90.00
_cell.angle_gamma   90.00
#
_symmetry.space_group_name_H-M   'P 1'
#
loop_
_entity.id
_entity.type
_entity.pdbx_description
1 polymer ?
#
loop_
_entity_poly.entity_id
_entity_poly.type
_entity_poly.pdbx_seq_one_letter_code
_entity_poly.pdbx_strand_id
1 'polypeptide(L)'
;MPGFDAVCNSLSTLAAGGFSPNPESIMGYHSNYITWIILIFMFFAGASFNLQYKVIMQKNPFLFLKNEEFRVYFALVLLMGTLITISLTLNNHHSIFENLTNAFFQVISITTSTGSASVDFEKWNYTSKLFLFIVMFMGSCASSAGGGIKMARWLVVFKSMKSELLRILHPNAIVNIKVDNKTITPEVARQIVVFVFFYFLIFGVTAIIMSILEQNSAIGLTSAITALGNIGPGVAVSTGPMANFDNIHEASKLIMIMNMLVGRLELIPFLVFLQKDFWSIKDN
;
A
#
# COMPACT_ATOMS: atom_id res chain seq x y z
N MET A 1 24.58 -11.92 4.72
CA MET A 1 24.41 -10.47 4.92
C MET A 1 25.36 -10.03 6.03
N PRO A 2 26.13 -8.94 5.84
CA PRO A 2 26.92 -8.33 6.90
C PRO A 2 26.04 -7.98 8.12
N GLY A 3 26.62 -7.99 9.33
CA GLY A 3 25.84 -7.74 10.56
C GLY A 3 25.18 -6.36 10.61
N PHE A 4 25.87 -5.33 10.12
CA PHE A 4 25.33 -3.97 10.00
C PHE A 4 24.12 -3.94 9.06
N ASP A 5 24.26 -4.50 7.87
CA ASP A 5 23.18 -4.57 6.87
C ASP A 5 21.96 -5.32 7.39
N ALA A 6 22.17 -6.38 8.17
CA ALA A 6 21.08 -7.14 8.78
C ALA A 6 20.27 -6.29 9.77
N VAL A 7 20.93 -5.49 10.60
CA VAL A 7 20.25 -4.58 11.54
C VAL A 7 19.52 -3.47 10.79
N CYS A 8 20.16 -2.83 9.82
CA CYS A 8 19.54 -1.77 9.01
C CYS A 8 18.29 -2.28 8.27
N ASN A 9 18.37 -3.43 7.61
CA ASN A 9 17.23 -4.00 6.89
C ASN A 9 16.13 -4.48 7.84
N SER A 10 16.47 -4.97 9.04
CA SER A 10 15.48 -5.34 10.05
C SER A 10 14.66 -4.13 10.51
N LEU A 11 15.33 -3.01 10.83
CA LEU A 11 14.67 -1.77 11.22
C LEU A 11 13.80 -1.21 10.08
N SER A 12 14.32 -1.22 8.86
CA SER A 12 13.62 -0.73 7.68
C SER A 12 12.38 -1.57 7.34
N THR A 13 12.47 -2.90 7.43
CA THR A 13 11.36 -3.81 7.13
C THR A 13 10.23 -3.65 8.13
N LEU A 14 10.52 -3.58 9.43
CA LEU A 14 9.50 -3.42 10.47
C LEU A 14 8.83 -2.05 10.45
N ALA A 15 9.56 -1.00 10.06
CA ALA A 15 9.04 0.35 9.94
C ALA A 15 8.27 0.60 8.63
N ALA A 16 8.22 -0.38 7.71
CA ALA A 16 7.73 -0.22 6.35
C ALA A 16 8.43 0.95 5.61
N GLY A 17 9.76 1.02 5.72
CA GLY A 17 10.58 2.12 5.18
C GLY A 17 11.29 1.82 3.86
N GLY A 18 11.61 0.57 3.56
CA GLY A 18 12.17 0.15 2.25
C GLY A 18 13.65 0.41 2.02
N PHE A 19 14.26 1.28 2.80
CA PHE A 19 15.68 1.59 2.72
C PHE A 19 16.56 0.38 2.99
N SER A 20 17.64 0.24 2.23
CA SER A 20 18.67 -0.78 2.39
C SER A 20 20.05 -0.11 2.23
N PRO A 21 21.08 -0.55 2.97
CA PRO A 21 22.46 -0.11 2.72
C PRO A 21 22.99 -0.52 1.34
N ASN A 22 22.40 -1.56 0.72
CA ASN A 22 22.76 -2.00 -0.61
C ASN A 22 21.92 -1.24 -1.67
N PRO A 23 22.54 -0.62 -2.69
CA PRO A 23 21.83 0.06 -3.78
C PRO A 23 20.80 -0.79 -4.50
N GLU A 24 21.03 -2.10 -4.60
CA GLU A 24 20.11 -3.05 -5.23
C GLU A 24 19.05 -3.61 -4.24
N SER A 25 18.81 -2.90 -3.13
CA SER A 25 17.86 -3.33 -2.09
C SER A 25 18.16 -4.75 -1.59
N ILE A 26 17.19 -5.67 -1.60
CA ILE A 26 17.35 -7.07 -1.17
C ILE A 26 17.91 -7.95 -2.29
N MET A 27 17.74 -7.53 -3.56
CA MET A 27 18.25 -8.24 -4.74
C MET A 27 19.77 -8.44 -4.65
N GLY A 28 20.52 -7.42 -4.23
CA GLY A 28 21.99 -7.44 -4.18
C GLY A 28 22.61 -8.40 -3.15
N TYR A 29 21.81 -9.07 -2.30
CA TYR A 29 22.32 -10.10 -1.39
C TYR A 29 22.22 -11.52 -1.97
N HIS A 30 21.58 -11.68 -3.15
CA HIS A 30 21.51 -12.93 -3.94
C HIS A 30 21.20 -14.20 -3.12
N SER A 31 20.30 -14.11 -2.13
CA SER A 31 19.95 -15.24 -1.28
C SER A 31 18.45 -15.35 -1.05
N ASN A 32 17.86 -16.44 -1.54
CA ASN A 32 16.44 -16.74 -1.32
C ASN A 32 16.08 -16.83 0.16
N TYR A 33 17.00 -17.30 1.02
CA TYR A 33 16.76 -17.36 2.46
C TYR A 33 16.51 -15.97 3.07
N ILE A 34 17.28 -14.97 2.66
CA ILE A 34 17.11 -13.59 3.13
C ILE A 34 15.77 -13.02 2.63
N THR A 35 15.48 -13.23 1.34
CA THR A 35 14.23 -12.79 0.71
C THR A 35 13.01 -13.34 1.45
N TRP A 36 12.99 -14.62 1.80
CA TRP A 36 11.88 -15.25 2.52
C TRP A 36 11.75 -14.75 3.98
N ILE A 37 12.87 -14.56 4.69
CA ILE A 37 12.84 -14.00 6.05
C ILE A 37 12.22 -12.60 6.01
N ILE A 38 12.70 -11.74 5.12
CA ILE A 38 12.21 -10.36 4.98
C ILE A 38 10.73 -10.37 4.56
N LEU A 39 10.34 -11.22 3.60
CA LEU A 39 8.95 -11.38 3.16
C LEU A 39 8.01 -11.68 4.32
N ILE A 40 8.37 -12.62 5.19
CA ILE A 40 7.54 -13.03 6.34
C ILE A 40 7.39 -11.86 7.33
N PHE A 41 8.50 -11.22 7.71
CA PHE A 41 8.44 -10.10 8.65
C PHE A 41 7.70 -8.89 8.08
N MET A 42 7.85 -8.64 6.79
CA MET A 42 7.14 -7.58 6.08
C MET A 42 5.63 -7.84 6.03
N PHE A 43 5.22 -9.09 5.76
CA PHE A 43 3.81 -9.50 5.82
C PHE A 43 3.20 -9.24 7.21
N PHE A 44 3.93 -9.57 8.27
CA PHE A 44 3.49 -9.25 9.63
C PHE A 44 3.54 -7.76 9.95
N ALA A 45 4.53 -7.00 9.47
CA ALA A 45 4.57 -5.55 9.66
C ALA A 45 3.37 -4.83 9.01
N GLY A 46 2.84 -5.39 7.91
CA GLY A 46 1.60 -4.94 7.25
C GLY A 46 0.31 -5.34 7.96
N ALA A 47 0.35 -6.37 8.80
CA ALA A 47 -0.79 -6.78 9.62
C ALA A 47 -0.96 -5.85 10.83
N SER A 48 -2.16 -5.81 11.41
CA SER A 48 -2.43 -4.95 12.57
C SER A 48 -1.60 -5.38 13.79
N PHE A 49 -0.82 -4.47 14.37
CA PHE A 49 -0.06 -4.75 15.61
C PHE A 49 -1.00 -5.07 16.78
N ASN A 50 -2.18 -4.43 16.83
CA ASN A 50 -3.21 -4.72 17.82
C ASN A 50 -3.71 -6.17 17.72
N LEU A 51 -3.88 -6.69 16.49
CA LEU A 51 -4.29 -8.07 16.26
C LEU A 51 -3.17 -9.04 16.65
N GLN A 52 -1.93 -8.74 16.30
CA GLN A 52 -0.76 -9.55 16.68
C GLN A 52 -0.62 -9.64 18.20
N TYR A 53 -0.69 -8.51 18.89
CA TYR A 53 -0.69 -8.46 20.36
C TYR A 53 -1.80 -9.34 20.95
N LYS A 54 -3.03 -9.24 20.43
CA LYS A 54 -4.16 -10.05 20.89
C LYS A 54 -3.93 -11.55 20.68
N VAL A 55 -3.38 -11.95 19.54
CA VAL A 55 -3.06 -13.35 19.23
C VAL A 55 -2.01 -13.90 20.19
N ILE A 56 -0.96 -13.12 20.48
CA ILE A 56 0.12 -13.52 21.39
C ILE A 56 -0.42 -13.67 22.82
N MET A 57 -1.20 -12.69 23.30
CA MET A 57 -1.75 -12.71 24.66
C MET A 57 -2.76 -13.84 24.88
N GLN A 58 -3.60 -14.12 23.88
CA GLN A 58 -4.62 -15.18 23.97
C GLN A 58 -4.10 -16.55 23.52
N LYS A 59 -2.84 -16.62 23.06
CA LYS A 59 -2.19 -17.83 22.50
C LYS A 59 -3.06 -18.57 21.47
N ASN A 60 -3.85 -17.84 20.69
CA ASN A 60 -4.81 -18.41 19.76
C ASN A 60 -4.60 -17.84 18.34
N PRO A 61 -3.88 -18.57 17.46
CA PRO A 61 -3.61 -18.10 16.09
C PRO A 61 -4.86 -18.01 15.22
N PHE A 62 -5.94 -18.72 15.54
CA PHE A 62 -7.20 -18.66 14.80
C PHE A 62 -7.86 -17.28 14.85
N LEU A 63 -7.45 -16.40 15.77
CA LEU A 63 -7.93 -15.02 15.82
C LEU A 63 -7.56 -14.21 14.58
N PHE A 64 -6.46 -14.54 13.90
CA PHE A 64 -6.12 -13.93 12.61
C PHE A 64 -7.20 -14.20 11.56
N LEU A 65 -7.62 -15.46 11.44
CA LEU A 65 -8.66 -15.87 10.49
C LEU A 65 -10.06 -15.42 10.90
N LYS A 66 -10.27 -15.04 12.16
CA LYS A 66 -11.56 -14.46 12.59
C LYS A 66 -11.67 -12.98 12.23
N ASN A 67 -10.54 -12.28 12.14
CA ASN A 67 -10.50 -10.86 11.81
C ASN A 67 -10.77 -10.65 10.32
N GLU A 68 -11.73 -9.78 10.02
CA GLU A 68 -12.17 -9.50 8.65
C GLU A 68 -11.12 -8.74 7.85
N GLU A 69 -10.45 -7.75 8.45
CA GLU A 69 -9.38 -6.98 7.77
C GLU A 69 -8.23 -7.90 7.36
N PHE A 70 -7.75 -8.73 8.30
CA PHE A 70 -6.65 -9.65 8.03
C PHE A 70 -7.00 -10.68 6.96
N ARG A 71 -8.23 -11.21 6.97
CA ARG A 71 -8.70 -12.14 5.93
C ARG A 71 -8.66 -11.50 4.54
N VAL A 72 -9.11 -10.25 4.43
CA VAL A 72 -9.15 -9.54 3.14
C VAL A 72 -7.74 -9.20 2.70
N TYR A 73 -6.87 -8.75 3.61
CA TYR A 73 -5.45 -8.54 3.36
C TYR A 73 -4.76 -9.80 2.85
N PHE A 74 -4.89 -10.92 3.57
CA PHE A 74 -4.31 -12.20 3.18
C PHE A 74 -4.86 -12.70 1.84
N ALA A 75 -6.17 -12.59 1.61
CA ALA A 75 -6.79 -13.00 0.36
C ALA A 75 -6.32 -12.16 -0.84
N LEU A 76 -6.15 -10.84 -0.69
CA LEU A 76 -5.64 -9.98 -1.75
C LEU A 76 -4.16 -10.27 -2.06
N VAL A 77 -3.33 -10.46 -1.03
CA VAL A 77 -1.91 -10.84 -1.22
C VAL A 77 -1.81 -12.17 -1.97
N LEU A 78 -2.62 -13.16 -1.59
CA LEU A 78 -2.65 -14.46 -2.25
C LEU A 78 -3.16 -14.34 -3.70
N LEU A 79 -4.24 -13.60 -3.92
CA LEU A 79 -4.81 -13.40 -5.26
C LEU A 79 -3.82 -12.67 -6.18
N MET A 80 -3.24 -11.54 -5.76
CA MET A 80 -2.32 -10.79 -6.61
C MET A 80 -0.99 -11.52 -6.80
N GLY A 81 -0.47 -12.18 -5.74
CA GLY A 81 0.73 -13.00 -5.83
C GLY A 81 0.59 -14.15 -6.82
N THR A 82 -0.54 -14.87 -6.79
CA THR A 82 -0.82 -15.95 -7.75
C THR A 82 -1.00 -15.43 -9.18
N LEU A 83 -1.76 -14.36 -9.40
CA LEU A 83 -1.96 -13.77 -10.73
C LEU A 83 -0.64 -13.32 -11.37
N ILE A 84 0.24 -12.68 -10.60
CA ILE A 84 1.57 -12.27 -11.08
C ILE A 84 2.44 -13.50 -11.32
N THR A 85 2.43 -14.49 -10.44
CA THR A 85 3.18 -15.75 -10.66
C THR A 85 2.77 -16.42 -11.97
N ILE A 86 1.46 -16.56 -12.22
CA ILE A 86 0.94 -17.12 -13.47
C ILE A 86 1.42 -16.29 -14.66
N SER A 87 1.29 -14.97 -14.59
CA SER A 87 1.71 -14.07 -15.66
C SER A 87 3.20 -14.18 -15.99
N LEU A 88 4.06 -14.29 -14.97
CA LEU A 88 5.50 -14.48 -15.14
C LEU A 88 5.83 -15.86 -15.71
N THR A 89 5.22 -16.93 -15.21
CA THR A 89 5.47 -18.30 -15.69
C THR A 89 5.07 -18.52 -17.15
N LEU A 90 4.07 -17.78 -17.65
CA LEU A 90 3.65 -17.86 -19.05
C LEU A 90 4.60 -17.14 -20.02
N ASN A 91 5.36 -16.15 -19.54
CA ASN A 91 6.18 -15.27 -20.39
C ASN A 91 7.69 -15.42 -20.19
N ASN A 92 8.13 -15.99 -19.06
CA ASN A 92 9.54 -16.14 -18.71
C ASN A 92 9.94 -17.61 -18.56
N HIS A 93 11.18 -17.94 -18.91
CA HIS A 93 11.78 -19.27 -18.74
C HIS A 93 12.34 -19.54 -17.33
N HIS A 94 12.05 -18.68 -16.34
CA HIS A 94 12.50 -18.86 -14.96
C HIS A 94 11.77 -20.00 -14.25
N SER A 95 12.39 -20.54 -13.19
CA SER A 95 11.78 -21.59 -12.38
C SER A 95 10.49 -21.08 -11.71
N ILE A 96 9.48 -21.96 -11.60
CA ILE A 96 8.17 -21.62 -10.99
C ILE A 96 8.36 -21.11 -9.55
N PHE A 97 9.27 -21.72 -8.81
CA PHE A 97 9.55 -21.36 -7.41
C PHE A 97 10.16 -19.95 -7.28
N GLU A 98 11.06 -19.57 -8.19
CA GLU A 98 11.65 -18.23 -8.22
C GLU A 98 10.62 -17.18 -8.59
N ASN A 99 9.80 -17.44 -9.62
CA ASN A 99 8.70 -16.55 -10.01
C ASN A 99 7.70 -16.35 -8.87
N LEU A 100 7.37 -17.41 -8.13
CA LEU A 100 6.49 -17.33 -6.97
C LEU A 100 7.13 -16.48 -5.87
N THR A 101 8.38 -16.74 -5.52
CA THR A 101 9.10 -15.99 -4.47
C THR A 101 9.12 -14.50 -4.80
N ASN A 102 9.48 -14.16 -6.04
CA ASN A 102 9.58 -12.77 -6.49
C ASN A 102 8.21 -12.08 -6.58
N ALA A 103 7.18 -12.78 -7.07
CA ALA A 103 5.82 -12.24 -7.15
C ALA A 103 5.27 -11.89 -5.76
N PHE A 104 5.34 -12.83 -4.81
CA PHE A 104 4.84 -12.61 -3.46
C PHE A 104 5.66 -11.56 -2.70
N PHE A 105 6.98 -11.53 -2.87
CA PHE A 105 7.83 -10.51 -2.26
C PHE A 105 7.41 -9.10 -2.69
N GLN A 106 7.25 -8.88 -4.00
CA GLN A 106 6.90 -7.56 -4.52
C GLN A 106 5.47 -7.16 -4.17
N VAL A 107 4.52 -8.10 -4.22
CA VAL A 107 3.13 -7.83 -3.78
C VAL A 107 3.09 -7.40 -2.32
N ILE A 108 3.77 -8.13 -1.42
CA ILE A 108 3.80 -7.79 0.00
C ILE A 108 4.52 -6.46 0.21
N SER A 109 5.65 -6.24 -0.47
CA SER A 109 6.42 -5.00 -0.37
C SER A 109 5.62 -3.76 -0.74
N ILE A 110 4.91 -3.81 -1.86
CA ILE A 110 4.08 -2.70 -2.32
C ILE A 110 2.83 -2.54 -1.44
N THR A 111 2.10 -3.62 -1.13
CA THR A 111 0.86 -3.56 -0.31
C THR A 111 1.14 -3.02 1.10
N THR A 112 2.29 -3.38 1.67
CA THR A 112 2.69 -2.90 3.00
C THR A 112 3.35 -1.53 2.96
N SER A 113 3.49 -0.93 1.77
CA SER A 113 4.23 0.29 1.49
C SER A 113 5.68 0.26 2.00
N THR A 114 6.28 -0.93 2.05
CA THR A 114 7.68 -1.07 2.46
C THR A 114 8.57 -0.61 1.32
N GLY A 115 8.34 -1.09 0.09
CA GLY A 115 9.12 -0.65 -1.07
C GLY A 115 10.49 -1.28 -1.24
N SER A 116 10.82 -2.33 -0.49
CA SER A 116 11.99 -3.16 -0.76
C SER A 116 11.80 -3.97 -2.03
N ALA A 117 12.88 -4.26 -2.76
CA ALA A 117 12.81 -5.02 -4.00
C ALA A 117 13.74 -6.24 -3.97
N SER A 118 13.21 -7.41 -4.35
CA SER A 118 13.98 -8.64 -4.57
C SER A 118 14.48 -8.78 -6.00
N VAL A 119 13.81 -8.11 -6.95
CA VAL A 119 14.11 -8.12 -8.37
C VAL A 119 13.71 -6.81 -9.02
N ASP A 120 14.31 -6.54 -10.17
CA ASP A 120 13.92 -5.44 -11.05
C ASP A 120 12.64 -5.77 -11.82
N PHE A 121 11.49 -5.35 -11.27
CA PHE A 121 10.18 -5.58 -11.89
C PHE A 121 9.87 -4.61 -13.04
N GLU A 122 10.74 -3.65 -13.37
CA GLU A 122 10.56 -2.86 -14.60
C GLU A 122 10.72 -3.74 -15.85
N LYS A 123 11.57 -4.77 -15.74
CA LYS A 123 11.81 -5.77 -16.79
C LYS A 123 10.68 -6.81 -16.92
N TRP A 124 9.69 -6.77 -16.04
CA TRP A 124 8.57 -7.69 -16.12
C TRP A 124 7.65 -7.34 -17.29
N ASN A 125 6.89 -8.36 -17.71
CA ASN A 125 5.87 -8.19 -18.73
C ASN A 125 4.83 -7.14 -18.31
N TYR A 126 4.22 -6.48 -19.30
CA TYR A 126 3.26 -5.41 -19.09
C TYR A 126 2.10 -5.81 -18.16
N THR A 127 1.60 -7.04 -18.29
CA THR A 127 0.52 -7.57 -17.45
C THR A 127 0.89 -7.61 -15.96
N SER A 128 2.10 -8.06 -15.61
CA SER A 128 2.53 -8.07 -14.21
C SER A 128 2.73 -6.65 -13.67
N LYS A 129 3.26 -5.74 -14.50
CA LYS A 129 3.38 -4.31 -14.14
C LYS A 129 2.01 -3.68 -13.85
N LEU A 130 0.99 -4.01 -14.64
CA LEU A 130 -0.38 -3.54 -14.43
C LEU A 130 -0.97 -4.10 -13.12
N PHE A 131 -0.74 -5.38 -12.82
CA PHE A 131 -1.14 -5.94 -11.52
C PHE A 131 -0.42 -5.26 -10.35
N LEU A 132 0.89 -5.04 -10.43
CA LEU A 132 1.63 -4.30 -9.39
C LEU A 132 1.07 -2.87 -9.22
N PHE A 133 0.73 -2.18 -10.31
CA PHE A 133 0.10 -0.87 -10.24
C PHE A 133 -1.24 -0.90 -9.49
N ILE A 134 -2.05 -1.94 -9.68
CA ILE A 134 -3.28 -2.15 -8.89
C ILE A 134 -2.96 -2.39 -7.40
N VAL A 135 -1.90 -3.17 -7.11
CA VAL A 135 -1.44 -3.42 -5.73
C VAL A 135 -1.05 -2.12 -5.02
N MET A 136 -0.57 -1.09 -5.72
CA MET A 136 -0.21 0.20 -5.11
C MET A 136 -1.40 0.93 -4.48
N PHE A 137 -2.64 0.63 -4.89
CA PHE A 137 -3.85 1.17 -4.26
C PHE A 137 -4.33 0.31 -3.08
N MET A 138 -3.80 -0.91 -2.97
CA MET A 138 -4.02 -1.78 -1.82
C MET A 138 -3.15 -1.28 -0.67
N GLY A 139 -3.78 -1.08 0.49
CA GLY A 139 -3.05 -0.69 1.69
C GLY A 139 -2.83 -1.86 2.64
N SER A 140 -2.19 -1.53 3.75
CA SER A 140 -1.99 -2.40 4.90
C SER A 140 -3.20 -2.40 5.84
N CYS A 141 -3.23 -3.32 6.81
CA CYS A 141 -4.28 -3.34 7.85
C CYS A 141 -4.25 -2.07 8.71
N ALA A 142 -5.33 -1.76 9.42
CA ALA A 142 -5.32 -0.64 10.35
C ALA A 142 -4.34 -0.88 11.52
N SER A 143 -3.71 0.19 12.03
CA SER A 143 -2.70 0.11 13.11
C SER A 143 -1.47 -0.76 12.75
N SER A 144 -0.98 -0.60 11.52
CA SER A 144 0.25 -1.21 10.98
C SER A 144 1.25 -0.11 10.60
N ALA A 145 2.50 -0.48 10.32
CA ALA A 145 3.56 0.47 9.93
C ALA A 145 3.35 1.10 8.54
N GLY A 146 2.60 0.43 7.66
CA GLY A 146 2.43 0.83 6.27
C GLY A 146 1.61 2.11 6.07
N GLY A 147 1.59 2.60 4.84
CA GLY A 147 0.87 3.79 4.39
C GLY A 147 -0.35 3.47 3.53
N GLY A 148 -0.76 4.45 2.73
CA GLY A 148 -1.86 4.34 1.77
C GLY A 148 -3.26 4.24 2.38
N ILE A 149 -4.24 3.90 1.55
CA ILE A 149 -5.62 3.66 1.98
C ILE A 149 -5.68 2.33 2.74
N LYS A 150 -5.81 2.40 4.07
CA LYS A 150 -5.90 1.22 4.94
C LYS A 150 -7.01 0.26 4.53
N MET A 151 -6.79 -1.03 4.72
CA MET A 151 -7.75 -2.10 4.39
C MET A 151 -9.11 -1.93 5.08
N ALA A 152 -9.11 -1.40 6.31
CA ALA A 152 -10.32 -1.02 7.01
C ALA A 152 -11.22 -0.07 6.19
N ARG A 153 -10.61 0.94 5.55
CA ARG A 153 -11.34 1.94 4.75
C ARG A 153 -11.93 1.31 3.49
N TRP A 154 -11.16 0.47 2.81
CA TRP A 154 -11.65 -0.31 1.67
C TRP A 154 -12.86 -1.17 2.05
N LEU A 155 -12.79 -1.89 3.16
CA LEU A 155 -13.90 -2.71 3.65
C LEU A 155 -15.18 -1.91 3.88
N VAL A 156 -15.05 -0.74 4.51
CA VAL A 156 -16.19 0.15 4.71
C VAL A 156 -16.76 0.64 3.39
N VAL A 157 -15.92 1.08 2.45
CA VAL A 157 -16.38 1.54 1.12
C VAL A 157 -17.15 0.44 0.38
N PHE A 158 -16.62 -0.78 0.30
CA PHE A 158 -17.30 -1.89 -0.37
C PHE A 158 -18.62 -2.27 0.32
N LYS A 159 -18.67 -2.24 1.66
CA LYS A 159 -19.90 -2.50 2.41
C LYS A 159 -20.92 -1.38 2.29
N SER A 160 -20.48 -0.13 2.24
CA SER A 160 -21.34 1.03 1.97
C SER A 160 -21.98 0.91 0.58
N MET A 161 -21.19 0.58 -0.45
CA MET A 161 -21.72 0.35 -1.80
C MET A 161 -22.75 -0.78 -1.82
N LYS A 162 -22.44 -1.91 -1.18
CA LYS A 162 -23.40 -3.03 -1.06
C LYS A 162 -24.67 -2.63 -0.30
N SER A 163 -24.52 -1.83 0.77
CA SER A 163 -25.65 -1.34 1.56
C SER A 163 -26.55 -0.41 0.75
N GLU A 164 -25.99 0.49 -0.05
CA GLU A 164 -26.78 1.38 -0.91
C GLU A 164 -27.51 0.62 -2.02
N LEU A 165 -26.85 -0.35 -2.67
CA LEU A 165 -27.52 -1.24 -3.63
C LEU A 165 -28.70 -1.98 -3.01
N LEU A 166 -28.55 -2.48 -1.77
CA LEU A 166 -29.63 -3.15 -1.05
C LEU A 166 -30.77 -2.21 -0.67
N ARG A 167 -30.48 -0.94 -0.33
CA ARG A 167 -31.52 0.06 -0.03
C ARG A 167 -32.31 0.44 -1.27
N ILE A 168 -31.66 0.54 -2.43
CA ILE A 168 -32.32 0.78 -3.71
C ILE A 168 -33.29 -0.37 -4.06
N LEU A 169 -32.84 -1.62 -3.84
CA LEU A 169 -33.67 -2.81 -4.08
C LEU A 169 -34.77 -3.02 -3.02
N HIS A 170 -34.50 -2.62 -1.77
CA HIS A 170 -35.39 -2.80 -0.63
C HIS A 170 -35.48 -1.49 0.19
N PRO A 171 -36.35 -0.54 -0.21
CA PRO A 171 -36.43 0.80 0.40
C PRO A 171 -36.72 0.82 1.91
N ASN A 172 -37.42 -0.20 2.41
CA ASN A 172 -37.78 -0.33 3.83
C ASN A 172 -36.75 -1.12 4.66
N ALA A 173 -35.65 -1.59 4.05
CA ALA A 173 -34.65 -2.37 4.75
C ALA A 173 -33.70 -1.48 5.57
N ILE A 174 -33.63 -1.73 6.88
CA ILE A 174 -32.63 -1.11 7.75
C ILE A 174 -31.32 -1.90 7.61
N VAL A 175 -30.46 -1.44 6.71
CA VAL A 175 -29.15 -2.04 6.47
C VAL A 175 -28.09 -1.33 7.30
N ASN A 176 -27.46 -2.09 8.21
CA ASN A 176 -26.37 -1.62 9.05
C ASN A 176 -25.02 -2.14 8.54
N ILE A 177 -24.04 -1.25 8.40
CA ILE A 177 -22.67 -1.60 8.04
C ILE A 177 -21.96 -2.12 9.29
N LYS A 178 -21.43 -3.35 9.22
CA LYS A 178 -20.64 -3.96 10.30
C LYS A 178 -19.24 -4.26 9.82
N VAL A 179 -18.22 -4.00 10.64
CA VAL A 179 -16.83 -4.46 10.44
C VAL A 179 -16.39 -5.15 11.72
N ASP A 180 -15.86 -6.37 11.63
CA ASP A 180 -15.46 -7.18 12.80
C ASP A 180 -16.58 -7.28 13.87
N ASN A 181 -17.81 -7.52 13.44
CA ASN A 181 -19.02 -7.57 14.28
C ASN A 181 -19.39 -6.27 15.02
N LYS A 182 -18.71 -5.15 14.76
CA LYS A 182 -19.07 -3.83 15.29
C LYS A 182 -19.82 -3.03 14.24
N THR A 183 -20.93 -2.40 14.63
CA THR A 183 -21.69 -1.50 13.76
C THR A 183 -20.97 -0.16 13.62
N ILE A 184 -20.78 0.28 12.38
CA ILE A 184 -20.23 1.59 12.06
C ILE A 184 -21.38 2.57 11.86
N THR A 185 -21.29 3.74 12.46
CA THR A 185 -22.32 4.77 12.29
C THR A 185 -22.29 5.35 10.87
N PRO A 186 -23.43 5.79 10.32
CA PRO A 186 -23.48 6.38 8.98
C PRO A 186 -22.54 7.58 8.80
N GLU A 187 -22.28 8.36 9.85
CA GLU A 187 -21.38 9.51 9.83
C GLU A 187 -19.93 9.08 9.57
N VAL A 188 -19.46 8.05 10.27
CA VAL A 188 -18.11 7.49 10.10
C VAL A 188 -17.97 6.87 8.71
N ALA A 189 -18.98 6.13 8.25
CA ALA A 189 -18.98 5.57 6.90
C ALA A 189 -18.88 6.67 5.82
N ARG A 190 -19.64 7.76 5.97
CA ARG A 190 -19.58 8.92 5.07
C ARG A 190 -18.21 9.60 5.10
N GLN A 191 -17.62 9.81 6.28
CA GLN A 191 -16.28 10.37 6.40
C GLN A 191 -15.22 9.51 5.68
N ILE A 192 -15.32 8.18 5.78
CA ILE A 192 -14.41 7.25 5.09
C ILE A 192 -14.58 7.33 3.57
N VAL A 193 -15.81 7.40 3.06
CA VAL A 193 -16.06 7.54 1.61
C VAL A 193 -15.49 8.87 1.10
N VAL A 194 -15.71 9.97 1.84
CA VAL A 194 -15.16 11.29 1.50
C VAL A 194 -13.63 11.26 1.52
N PHE A 195 -13.01 10.59 2.50
CA PHE A 195 -11.56 10.39 2.55
C PHE A 195 -11.04 9.72 1.28
N VAL A 196 -11.66 8.61 0.86
CA VAL A 196 -11.23 7.86 -0.33
C VAL A 196 -11.41 8.70 -1.59
N PHE A 197 -12.51 9.45 -1.70
CA PHE A 197 -12.71 10.38 -2.81
C PHE A 197 -11.62 11.45 -2.88
N PHE A 198 -11.30 12.11 -1.77
CA PHE A 198 -10.22 13.10 -1.74
C PHE A 198 -8.86 12.49 -2.05
N TYR A 199 -8.59 11.26 -1.63
CA TYR A 199 -7.36 10.55 -1.98
C TYR A 199 -7.20 10.42 -3.49
N PHE A 200 -8.26 9.95 -4.17
CA PHE A 200 -8.23 9.83 -5.63
C PHE A 200 -8.23 11.17 -6.35
N LEU A 201 -8.84 12.22 -5.78
CA LEU A 201 -8.79 13.57 -6.33
C LEU A 201 -7.35 14.12 -6.30
N ILE A 202 -6.66 14.04 -5.16
CA ILE A 202 -5.27 14.50 -5.05
C ILE A 202 -4.36 13.66 -5.95
N PHE A 203 -4.55 12.33 -5.95
CA PHE A 203 -3.84 11.45 -6.87
C PHE A 203 -4.04 11.88 -8.34
N GLY A 204 -5.29 12.09 -8.78
CA GLY A 204 -5.59 12.47 -10.16
C GLY A 204 -4.98 13.82 -10.55
N VAL A 205 -5.12 14.85 -9.70
CA VAL A 205 -4.56 16.18 -9.96
C VAL A 205 -3.04 16.13 -10.02
N THR A 206 -2.38 15.50 -9.04
CA THR A 206 -0.92 15.43 -9.00
C THR A 206 -0.36 14.54 -10.10
N ALA A 207 -1.02 13.43 -10.44
CA ALA A 207 -0.63 12.58 -11.57
C ALA A 207 -0.68 13.33 -12.90
N ILE A 208 -1.71 14.14 -13.15
CA ILE A 208 -1.81 14.94 -14.39
C ILE A 208 -0.67 15.97 -14.44
N ILE A 209 -0.46 16.73 -13.36
CA ILE A 209 0.60 17.75 -13.31
C ILE A 209 1.97 17.11 -13.53
N MET A 210 2.27 16.01 -12.83
CA MET A 210 3.54 15.30 -12.99
C MET A 210 3.69 14.69 -14.40
N SER A 211 2.61 14.18 -15.00
CA SER A 211 2.65 13.65 -16.38
C SER A 211 2.99 14.74 -17.40
N ILE A 212 2.53 15.96 -17.18
CA ILE A 212 2.85 17.12 -18.03
C ILE A 212 4.32 17.51 -17.86
N LEU A 213 4.81 17.57 -16.62
CA LEU A 213 6.20 17.95 -16.32
C LEU A 213 7.22 16.92 -16.86
N GLU A 214 6.95 15.63 -16.67
CA GLU A 214 7.83 14.55 -17.10
C GLU A 214 7.61 14.12 -18.56
N GLN A 215 6.61 14.70 -19.24
CA GLN A 215 6.19 14.34 -20.60
C GLN A 215 5.90 12.83 -20.78
N ASN A 216 5.56 12.14 -19.70
CA ASN A 216 5.33 10.70 -19.68
C ASN A 216 4.24 10.35 -18.64
N SER A 217 3.12 9.83 -19.14
CA SER A 217 1.96 9.49 -18.32
C SER A 217 2.24 8.34 -17.34
N ALA A 218 3.06 7.36 -17.72
CA ALA A 218 3.41 6.24 -16.84
C ALA A 218 4.26 6.73 -15.65
N ILE A 219 5.22 7.62 -15.89
CA ILE A 219 6.03 8.23 -14.83
C ILE A 219 5.13 9.09 -13.93
N GLY A 220 4.31 9.98 -14.49
CA GLY A 220 3.44 10.85 -13.71
C GLY A 220 2.45 10.09 -12.81
N LEU A 221 1.75 9.09 -13.37
CA LEU A 221 0.81 8.26 -12.62
C LEU A 221 1.50 7.47 -11.51
N THR A 222 2.57 6.74 -11.84
CA THR A 222 3.27 5.89 -10.86
C THR A 222 3.93 6.71 -9.76
N SER A 223 4.56 7.85 -10.10
CA SER A 223 5.19 8.73 -9.11
C SER A 223 4.17 9.31 -8.13
N ALA A 224 3.00 9.72 -8.63
CA ALA A 224 1.95 10.28 -7.80
C ALA A 224 1.40 9.26 -6.78
N ILE A 225 1.07 8.03 -7.22
CA ILE A 225 0.56 7.01 -6.30
C ILE A 225 1.64 6.51 -5.34
N THR A 226 2.89 6.40 -5.80
CA THR A 226 4.02 5.97 -4.95
C THR A 226 4.26 6.96 -3.83
N ALA A 227 4.28 8.26 -4.14
CA ALA A 227 4.46 9.32 -3.16
C ALA A 227 3.26 9.39 -2.21
N LEU A 228 2.03 9.40 -2.73
CA LEU A 228 0.82 9.52 -1.91
C LEU A 228 0.60 8.30 -1.00
N GLY A 229 0.96 7.11 -1.49
CA GLY A 229 0.89 5.86 -0.74
C GLY A 229 2.07 5.62 0.21
N ASN A 230 3.13 6.44 0.12
CA ASN A 230 4.42 6.24 0.78
C ASN A 230 5.01 4.85 0.49
N ILE A 231 4.95 4.42 -0.77
CA ILE A 231 5.33 3.05 -1.18
C ILE A 231 6.84 2.92 -1.40
N GLY A 232 7.51 3.94 -1.96
CA GLY A 232 8.93 3.90 -2.31
C GLY A 232 9.16 3.79 -3.82
N PRO A 233 9.15 2.58 -4.42
CA PRO A 233 9.33 2.40 -5.86
C PRO A 233 8.01 2.51 -6.64
N GLY A 234 8.10 3.11 -7.82
CA GLY A 234 7.06 3.13 -8.84
C GLY A 234 7.24 2.02 -9.89
N VAL A 235 6.32 1.98 -10.86
CA VAL A 235 6.26 0.97 -11.93
C VAL A 235 6.49 1.63 -13.30
N ALA A 236 7.58 2.39 -13.41
CA ALA A 236 8.02 2.99 -14.66
C ALA A 236 9.55 3.09 -14.70
N VAL A 237 10.13 3.26 -15.90
CA VAL A 237 11.59 3.24 -16.13
C VAL A 237 12.39 4.15 -15.16
N SER A 238 11.93 5.38 -14.93
CA SER A 238 12.63 6.34 -14.06
C SER A 238 12.30 6.21 -12.57
N THR A 239 11.20 5.54 -12.23
CA THR A 239 10.73 5.36 -10.85
C THR A 239 10.79 3.92 -10.38
N GLY A 240 11.34 3.03 -11.20
CA GLY A 240 11.44 1.61 -10.95
C GLY A 240 12.25 1.29 -9.69
N PRO A 241 12.21 0.02 -9.26
CA PRO A 241 12.81 -0.41 -8.00
C PRO A 241 14.34 -0.28 -7.95
N MET A 242 14.99 -0.29 -9.11
CA MET A 242 16.44 -0.12 -9.29
C MET A 242 16.79 1.22 -9.96
N ALA A 243 15.81 2.10 -10.13
CA ALA A 243 16.00 3.41 -10.73
C ALA A 243 16.29 4.47 -9.65
N ASN A 244 16.67 5.67 -10.09
CA ASN A 244 16.95 6.80 -9.21
C ASN A 244 16.00 7.96 -9.51
N PHE A 245 15.43 8.54 -8.45
CA PHE A 245 14.58 9.74 -8.53
C PHE A 245 15.39 11.03 -8.85
N ASP A 246 16.71 10.93 -9.02
CA ASP A 246 17.58 12.09 -9.24
C ASP A 246 17.29 12.78 -10.59
N ASN A 247 16.98 12.01 -11.63
CA ASN A 247 16.71 12.51 -12.98
C ASN A 247 15.30 13.11 -13.15
N ILE A 248 14.47 13.12 -12.10
CA ILE A 248 13.11 13.68 -12.14
C ILE A 248 13.16 15.19 -12.01
N HIS A 249 12.23 15.89 -12.66
CA HIS A 249 12.16 17.34 -12.62
C HIS A 249 11.99 17.88 -11.19
N GLU A 250 12.62 19.02 -10.88
CA GLU A 250 12.64 19.58 -9.52
C GLU A 250 11.23 19.89 -8.98
N ALA A 251 10.35 20.41 -9.84
CA ALA A 251 8.95 20.66 -9.48
C ALA A 251 8.20 19.35 -9.17
N SER A 252 8.46 18.27 -9.91
CA SER A 252 7.90 16.95 -9.66
C SER A 252 8.37 16.41 -8.29
N LYS A 253 9.65 16.59 -7.93
CA LYS A 253 10.18 16.23 -6.61
C LYS A 253 9.46 16.96 -5.48
N LEU A 254 9.19 18.26 -5.63
CA LEU A 254 8.45 19.05 -4.63
C LEU A 254 7.01 18.53 -4.45
N ILE A 255 6.32 18.22 -5.54
CA ILE A 255 4.96 17.62 -5.51
C ILE A 255 4.99 16.27 -4.79
N MET A 256 6.01 15.44 -5.05
CA MET A 256 6.17 14.16 -4.36
C MET A 256 6.38 14.33 -2.86
N ILE A 257 7.21 15.27 -2.42
CA ILE A 257 7.42 15.57 -0.98
C ILE A 257 6.09 15.93 -0.31
N MET A 258 5.30 16.81 -0.95
CA MET A 258 3.99 17.18 -0.44
C MET A 258 3.02 15.99 -0.39
N ASN A 259 3.00 15.16 -1.44
CA ASN A 259 2.17 13.96 -1.49
C ASN A 259 2.53 12.95 -0.39
N MET A 260 3.82 12.75 -0.11
CA MET A 260 4.27 11.88 0.99
C MET A 260 3.79 12.36 2.36
N LEU A 261 3.88 13.68 2.59
CA LEU A 261 3.41 14.32 3.81
C LEU A 261 1.89 14.17 3.98
N VAL A 262 1.12 14.45 2.93
CA VAL A 262 -0.34 14.27 2.90
C VAL A 262 -0.72 12.80 3.11
N GLY A 263 0.00 11.89 2.46
CA GLY A 263 -0.20 10.44 2.62
C GLY A 263 0.05 9.95 4.04
N ARG A 264 1.06 10.51 4.73
CA ARG A 264 1.46 10.08 6.09
C ARG A 264 0.62 10.71 7.19
N LEU A 265 0.23 11.98 7.07
CA LEU A 265 -0.60 12.69 8.06
C LEU A 265 -2.08 12.30 8.01
N GLU A 266 -2.47 11.48 7.04
CA GLU A 266 -3.83 11.26 6.61
C GLU A 266 -4.48 12.55 6.05
N LEU A 267 -5.24 12.42 4.96
CA LEU A 267 -5.80 13.55 4.21
C LEU A 267 -6.66 14.51 5.03
N ILE A 268 -7.44 14.00 5.99
CA ILE A 268 -8.40 14.82 6.73
C ILE A 268 -7.67 15.83 7.63
N PRO A 269 -6.73 15.44 8.51
CA PRO A 269 -5.92 16.39 9.27
C PRO A 269 -5.25 17.46 8.41
N PHE A 270 -4.72 17.08 7.24
CA PHE A 270 -4.10 18.05 6.32
C PHE A 270 -5.12 19.04 5.74
N LEU A 271 -6.30 18.58 5.33
CA LEU A 271 -7.37 19.45 4.84
C LEU A 271 -7.92 20.38 5.94
N VAL A 272 -8.03 19.89 7.17
CA VAL A 272 -8.45 20.70 8.33
C VAL A 272 -7.42 21.80 8.63
N PHE A 273 -6.12 21.48 8.54
CA PHE A 273 -5.04 22.47 8.72
C PHE A 273 -5.12 23.62 7.70
N LEU A 274 -5.64 23.39 6.50
CA LEU A 274 -5.86 24.43 5.49
C LEU A 274 -7.10 25.28 5.74
N GLN A 275 -8.00 24.87 6.63
CA GLN A 275 -9.19 25.67 6.95
C GLN A 275 -8.86 26.83 7.88
N LYS A 276 -9.31 28.03 7.51
CA LYS A 276 -9.11 29.26 8.30
C LYS A 276 -9.66 29.15 9.71
N ASP A 277 -10.78 28.43 9.88
CA ASP A 277 -11.44 28.24 11.18
C ASP A 277 -10.56 27.47 12.18
N PHE A 278 -9.63 26.63 11.71
CA PHE A 278 -8.66 25.95 12.59
C PHE A 278 -7.70 26.95 13.25
N TRP A 279 -7.39 28.06 12.57
CA TRP A 279 -6.45 29.08 13.03
C TRP A 279 -7.11 30.19 13.83
N SER A 280 -8.44 30.32 13.77
CA SER A 280 -9.15 31.26 14.64
C SER A 280 -9.23 30.67 16.04
N ILE A 281 -8.50 31.25 16.98
CA ILE A 281 -8.77 31.06 18.40
C ILE A 281 -10.13 31.71 18.65
N LYS A 282 -11.17 30.88 18.81
CA LYS A 282 -12.44 31.37 19.33
C LYS A 282 -12.22 31.65 20.81
N ASP A 283 -12.08 32.93 21.14
CA ASP A 283 -12.24 33.41 22.50
C ASP A 283 -13.69 33.11 22.91
N ASN A 284 -13.89 32.02 23.64
CA ASN A 284 -15.13 31.68 24.32
C ASN A 284 -15.11 32.28 25.74
#